data_AF-A0A2V8JUC5-F1
#
_entry.id   AF-A0A2V8JUC5-F1
#
_cell.length_a   1.000
_cell.length_b   1.000
_cell.length_c   1.000
_cell.angle_alpha   90.00
_cell.angle_beta   90.00
_cell.angle_gamma   90.00
#
_symmetry.space_group_name_H-M   'P 1'
#
loop_
_entity.id
_entity.type
_entity.pdbx_description
1 polymer ?
#
loop_
_entity_poly.entity_id
_entity_poly.type
_entity_poly.pdbx_seq_one_letter_code
_entity_poly.pdbx_strand_id
1 'polypeptide(L)'
;MAAILTSERGNQEKVVKYINECREMGIAILPPDINSSDVDFTPSKTGIRFGLAAIKNVGEAAITSIVATKPFKSLFDFCERVDLRTVNKRVVESLIKAGAFDSVSADRALLYANIDRAMDWGQRKQREREVGQGGLFGATFGAGNDNNVMDPADPWSEGLKLRHEKETLGFYITGHPLRKYADEVKTYGNATTGLLAEKPSGFDVSIGGLVSALRTMRTKKGELMGVVLLEDWEGIVEVLIFPDTYAKVQKFLDTDAPIFVRGKLDNDESASKILATDVFPVERVREILSRTVTIRIDATSAPADVAERLQPIMDEKRGSAEVIFELEFPGRFTALVRPNSYVKISPDREFVESVERICGRDTVRLS
;
A
#
# COMPACT_ATOMS: atom_id res chain seq x y z
N MET A 1 -21.53 -1.97 -12.92
CA MET A 1 -20.58 -1.49 -11.88
C MET A 1 -20.61 0.02 -11.67
N ALA A 2 -20.29 0.87 -12.66
CA ALA A 2 -20.22 2.32 -12.45
C ALA A 2 -21.51 2.92 -11.83
N ALA A 3 -22.70 2.54 -12.31
CA ALA A 3 -23.97 2.99 -11.75
C ALA A 3 -24.17 2.59 -10.26
N ILE A 4 -23.70 1.41 -9.86
CA ILE A 4 -23.78 0.93 -8.47
C ILE A 4 -22.85 1.76 -7.59
N LEU A 5 -21.59 1.95 -8.03
CA LEU A 5 -20.62 2.81 -7.35
C LEU A 5 -21.15 4.23 -7.16
N THR A 6 -21.79 4.80 -8.19
CA THR A 6 -22.44 6.10 -8.13
C THR A 6 -23.60 6.13 -7.14
N SER A 7 -24.46 5.11 -7.13
CA SER A 7 -25.61 5.06 -6.21
C SER A 7 -25.19 4.99 -4.74
N GLU A 8 -24.00 4.45 -4.47
CA GLU A 8 -23.48 4.23 -3.11
C GLU A 8 -22.35 5.20 -2.77
N ARG A 9 -22.10 6.24 -3.60
CA ARG A 9 -21.00 7.21 -3.43
C ARG A 9 -20.97 7.90 -2.05
N GLY A 10 -22.11 7.99 -1.38
CA GLY A 10 -22.24 8.55 -0.03
C GLY A 10 -21.91 7.57 1.11
N ASN A 11 -21.76 6.28 0.82
CA ASN A 11 -21.39 5.24 1.78
C ASN A 11 -20.04 4.63 1.39
N GLN A 12 -18.99 5.08 2.05
CA GLN A 12 -17.62 4.69 1.71
C GLN A 12 -17.35 3.19 1.88
N GLU A 13 -17.90 2.55 2.91
CA GLU A 13 -17.72 1.11 3.14
C GLU A 13 -18.28 0.29 1.97
N LYS A 14 -19.46 0.69 1.47
CA LYS A 14 -20.07 0.06 0.30
C LYS A 14 -19.31 0.37 -0.99
N VAL A 15 -18.82 1.60 -1.17
CA VAL A 15 -17.97 1.94 -2.33
C VAL A 15 -16.74 1.04 -2.35
N VAL A 16 -16.06 0.87 -1.22
CA VAL A 16 -14.89 -0.03 -1.10
C VAL A 16 -15.28 -1.47 -1.43
N LYS A 17 -16.41 -1.96 -0.91
CA LYS A 17 -16.93 -3.29 -1.26
C LYS A 17 -17.10 -3.47 -2.77
N TYR A 18 -17.81 -2.56 -3.43
CA TYR A 18 -18.05 -2.66 -4.87
C TYR A 18 -16.79 -2.46 -5.71
N ILE A 19 -15.79 -1.73 -5.20
CA ILE A 19 -14.47 -1.62 -5.83
C ILE A 19 -13.74 -2.97 -5.78
N ASN A 20 -13.82 -3.69 -4.66
CA ASN A 20 -13.25 -5.04 -4.57
C ASN A 20 -13.95 -6.00 -5.54
N GLU A 21 -15.28 -5.96 -5.65
CA GLU A 21 -16.02 -6.72 -6.66
C GLU A 21 -15.60 -6.34 -8.10
N CYS A 22 -15.32 -5.06 -8.37
CA CYS A 22 -14.79 -4.65 -9.68
C CYS A 22 -13.42 -5.28 -9.96
N ARG A 23 -12.54 -5.38 -8.95
CA ARG A 23 -11.21 -6.00 -9.08
C ARG A 23 -11.32 -7.50 -9.36
N GLU A 24 -12.22 -8.20 -8.67
CA GLU A 24 -12.51 -9.62 -8.93
C GLU A 24 -13.01 -9.85 -10.37
N MET A 25 -13.79 -8.91 -10.91
CA MET A 25 -14.26 -8.94 -12.30
C MET A 25 -13.19 -8.51 -13.33
N GLY A 26 -11.98 -8.13 -12.91
CA GLY A 26 -10.94 -7.60 -13.79
C GLY A 26 -11.23 -6.18 -14.32
N ILE A 27 -12.13 -5.44 -13.69
CA ILE A 27 -12.46 -4.05 -14.04
C ILE A 27 -11.54 -3.12 -13.23
N ALA A 28 -10.61 -2.46 -13.92
CA ALA A 28 -9.71 -1.51 -13.28
C ALA A 28 -10.45 -0.26 -12.77
N ILE A 29 -10.10 0.19 -11.57
CA ILE A 29 -10.54 1.48 -11.02
C ILE A 29 -9.42 2.50 -11.21
N LEU A 30 -9.68 3.54 -12.00
CA LEU A 30 -8.72 4.60 -12.29
C LEU A 30 -8.82 5.69 -11.22
N PRO A 31 -7.69 6.29 -10.77
CA PRO A 31 -7.69 7.33 -9.73
C PRO A 31 -8.52 8.54 -10.12
N PRO A 32 -8.99 9.34 -9.15
CA PRO A 32 -9.62 10.61 -9.48
C PRO A 32 -8.63 11.51 -10.21
N ASP A 33 -9.15 12.45 -10.99
CA ASP A 33 -8.34 13.40 -11.74
C ASP A 33 -9.14 14.68 -11.99
N ILE A 34 -8.57 15.85 -11.66
CA ILE A 34 -9.26 17.15 -11.78
C ILE A 34 -9.63 17.50 -13.23
N ASN A 35 -8.97 16.87 -14.22
CA ASN A 35 -9.15 17.16 -15.63
C ASN A 35 -10.08 16.15 -16.34
N SER A 36 -10.14 14.91 -15.89
CA SER A 36 -10.86 13.82 -16.55
C SER A 36 -11.96 13.17 -15.71
N SER A 37 -11.98 13.34 -14.39
CA SER A 37 -13.10 12.90 -13.56
C SER A 37 -14.31 13.81 -13.72
N ASP A 38 -15.49 13.22 -13.59
CA ASP A 38 -16.76 13.92 -13.41
C ASP A 38 -17.23 13.82 -11.96
N VAL A 39 -18.45 14.28 -11.69
CA VAL A 39 -19.07 14.19 -10.38
C VAL A 39 -19.13 12.72 -9.92
N ASP A 40 -19.56 11.84 -10.82
CA ASP A 40 -19.83 10.44 -10.57
C ASP A 40 -18.78 9.51 -11.18
N PHE A 41 -18.88 8.22 -10.87
CA PHE A 41 -18.01 7.21 -11.46
C PHE A 41 -18.31 7.07 -12.96
N THR A 42 -17.30 7.31 -13.79
CA THR A 42 -17.46 7.36 -15.26
C THR A 42 -16.78 6.15 -15.91
N PRO A 43 -17.49 5.30 -16.68
CA PRO A 43 -16.88 4.26 -17.48
C PRO A 43 -15.91 4.82 -18.53
N SER A 44 -14.79 4.14 -18.73
CA SER A 44 -13.80 4.44 -19.77
C SER A 44 -13.36 3.16 -20.48
N LYS A 45 -12.55 3.27 -21.53
CA LYS A 45 -12.04 2.11 -22.28
C LYS A 45 -11.18 1.17 -21.44
N THR A 46 -10.52 1.69 -20.41
CA THR A 46 -9.52 0.95 -19.63
C THR A 46 -9.97 0.68 -18.19
N GLY A 47 -11.22 1.00 -17.84
CA GLY A 47 -11.72 0.86 -16.47
C GLY A 47 -12.76 1.92 -16.10
N ILE A 48 -13.05 2.06 -14.81
CA ILE A 48 -13.99 3.06 -14.27
C ILE A 48 -13.18 4.18 -13.61
N ARG A 49 -13.37 5.43 -14.05
CA ARG A 49 -12.77 6.61 -13.43
C ARG A 49 -13.48 6.95 -12.13
N PHE A 50 -12.70 7.20 -11.08
CA PHE A 50 -13.22 7.61 -9.79
C PHE A 50 -13.95 8.97 -9.88
N GLY A 51 -15.18 9.02 -9.35
CA GLY A 51 -15.96 10.26 -9.30
C GLY A 51 -15.47 11.19 -8.20
N LEU A 52 -15.44 12.50 -8.46
CA LEU A 52 -14.99 13.49 -7.47
C LEU A 52 -15.88 13.52 -6.22
N ALA A 53 -17.15 13.14 -6.34
CA ALA A 53 -18.09 13.09 -5.22
C ALA A 53 -17.81 11.98 -4.19
N ALA A 54 -17.01 10.98 -4.56
CA ALA A 54 -16.63 9.90 -3.66
C ALA A 54 -15.35 10.20 -2.86
N ILE A 55 -14.73 11.38 -3.05
CA ILE A 55 -13.56 11.83 -2.28
C ILE A 55 -14.04 12.47 -0.98
N LYS A 56 -13.53 12.02 0.17
CA LYS A 56 -13.86 12.63 1.45
C LYS A 56 -13.53 14.12 1.48
N ASN A 57 -14.40 14.88 2.16
CA ASN A 57 -14.28 16.33 2.34
C ASN A 57 -14.40 17.18 1.07
N VAL A 58 -14.76 16.59 -0.08
CA VAL A 58 -15.02 17.33 -1.31
C VAL A 58 -16.53 17.49 -1.49
N GLY A 59 -17.04 18.70 -1.24
CA GLY A 59 -18.47 18.99 -1.32
C GLY A 59 -18.98 19.21 -2.75
N GLU A 60 -20.27 18.99 -2.97
CA GLU A 60 -20.91 19.09 -4.30
C GLU A 60 -20.68 20.45 -4.97
N ALA A 61 -20.80 21.57 -4.23
CA ALA A 61 -20.55 22.90 -4.76
C ALA A 61 -19.11 23.08 -5.29
N ALA A 62 -18.12 22.53 -4.58
CA ALA A 62 -16.74 22.53 -5.03
C ALA A 62 -16.58 21.73 -6.32
N ILE A 63 -17.22 20.55 -6.40
CA ILE A 63 -17.16 19.67 -7.58
C ILE A 63 -17.79 20.36 -8.78
N THR A 64 -18.96 20.99 -8.62
CA THR A 64 -19.61 21.76 -9.69
C THR A 64 -18.68 22.84 -10.21
N SER A 65 -18.01 23.59 -9.32
CA SER A 65 -17.03 24.61 -9.71
C SER A 65 -15.86 24.02 -10.50
N ILE A 66 -15.30 22.89 -10.03
CA ILE A 66 -14.17 22.21 -10.68
C ILE A 66 -14.56 21.71 -12.08
N VAL A 67 -15.67 20.98 -12.20
CA VAL A 67 -16.15 20.39 -13.45
C VAL A 67 -16.54 21.47 -14.47
N ALA A 68 -17.09 22.60 -14.03
CA ALA A 68 -17.41 23.72 -14.92
C ALA A 68 -16.16 24.44 -15.46
N THR A 69 -15.02 24.30 -14.77
CA THR A 69 -13.83 25.10 -15.03
C THR A 69 -12.70 24.32 -15.72
N LYS A 70 -12.68 22.99 -15.63
CA LYS A 70 -11.64 22.13 -16.23
C LYS A 70 -11.46 22.37 -17.75
N PRO A 71 -10.26 22.16 -18.34
CA PRO A 71 -9.05 21.60 -17.73
C PRO A 71 -8.13 22.64 -17.08
N PHE A 72 -7.30 22.18 -16.16
CA PHE A 72 -6.30 22.91 -15.38
C PHE A 72 -4.88 22.48 -15.74
N LYS A 73 -3.95 23.44 -15.70
CA LYS A 73 -2.53 23.22 -16.04
C LYS A 73 -1.61 23.06 -14.84
N SER A 74 -2.01 23.59 -13.68
CA SER A 74 -1.21 23.57 -12.46
C SER A 74 -2.10 23.83 -11.24
N LEU A 75 -1.54 23.67 -10.04
CA LEU A 75 -2.20 24.04 -8.78
C LEU A 75 -2.56 25.54 -8.73
N PHE A 76 -1.69 26.41 -9.25
CA PHE A 76 -1.94 27.85 -9.31
C PHE A 76 -3.06 28.20 -10.29
N ASP A 77 -3.06 27.59 -11.50
CA ASP A 77 -4.13 27.74 -12.49
C ASP A 77 -5.48 27.23 -11.94
N PHE A 78 -5.45 26.13 -11.18
CA PHE A 78 -6.61 25.63 -10.46
C PHE A 78 -7.15 26.66 -9.47
N CYS A 79 -6.33 27.14 -8.53
CA CYS A 79 -6.75 28.11 -7.52
C CYS A 79 -7.17 29.47 -8.10
N GLU A 80 -6.62 29.87 -9.24
CA GLU A 80 -7.01 31.12 -9.93
C GLU A 80 -8.40 31.06 -10.55
N ARG A 81 -8.84 29.87 -10.99
CA ARG A 81 -10.05 29.73 -11.83
C ARG A 81 -11.26 29.15 -11.10
N VAL A 82 -11.08 28.34 -10.07
CA VAL A 82 -12.19 27.78 -9.29
C VAL A 82 -12.77 28.78 -8.30
N ASP A 83 -14.01 28.56 -7.86
CA ASP A 83 -14.65 29.35 -6.80
C ASP A 83 -14.07 28.97 -5.43
N LEU A 84 -13.12 29.76 -4.95
CA LEU A 84 -12.42 29.56 -3.66
C LEU A 84 -13.34 29.70 -2.44
N ARG A 85 -14.58 30.19 -2.58
CA ARG A 85 -15.57 30.15 -1.50
C ARG A 85 -16.08 28.73 -1.24
N THR A 86 -16.12 27.92 -2.30
CA THR A 86 -16.56 26.51 -2.24
C THR A 86 -15.36 25.56 -2.17
N VAL A 87 -14.27 25.89 -2.85
CA VAL A 87 -13.01 25.15 -2.86
C VAL A 87 -12.06 25.73 -1.81
N ASN A 88 -12.26 25.32 -0.56
CA ASN A 88 -11.39 25.73 0.55
C ASN A 88 -10.11 24.86 0.62
N LYS A 89 -9.19 25.23 1.53
CA LYS A 89 -7.91 24.51 1.74
C LYS A 89 -8.11 23.00 1.95
N ARG A 90 -9.09 22.59 2.76
CA ARG A 90 -9.37 21.17 3.06
C ARG A 90 -9.81 20.38 1.82
N VAL A 91 -10.52 21.02 0.89
CA VAL A 91 -10.88 20.43 -0.41
C VAL A 91 -9.60 20.18 -1.23
N VAL A 92 -8.74 21.18 -1.36
CA VAL A 92 -7.47 21.09 -2.12
C VAL A 92 -6.56 20.01 -1.53
N GLU A 93 -6.41 19.97 -0.20
CA GLU A 93 -5.67 18.92 0.51
C GLU A 93 -6.21 17.53 0.19
N SER A 94 -7.53 17.36 0.22
CA SER A 94 -8.17 16.06 -0.04
C SER A 94 -8.00 15.61 -1.49
N LEU A 95 -8.09 16.55 -2.45
CA LEU A 95 -7.85 16.27 -3.87
C LEU A 95 -6.40 15.86 -4.13
N ILE A 96 -5.41 16.55 -3.55
CA ILE A 96 -3.98 16.20 -3.70
C ILE A 96 -3.70 14.84 -3.07
N LYS A 97 -4.14 14.61 -1.83
CA LYS A 97 -3.98 13.33 -1.12
C LYS A 97 -4.58 12.16 -1.91
N ALA A 98 -5.76 12.37 -2.50
CA ALA A 98 -6.47 11.40 -3.34
C ALA A 98 -5.80 11.13 -4.71
N GLY A 99 -4.84 11.97 -5.12
CA GLY A 99 -4.17 11.86 -6.42
C GLY A 99 -4.87 12.55 -7.57
N ALA A 100 -5.86 13.40 -7.30
CA ALA A 100 -6.60 14.10 -8.34
C ALA A 100 -5.73 15.08 -9.15
N PHE A 101 -4.57 15.48 -8.62
CA PHE A 101 -3.61 16.37 -9.29
C PHE A 101 -2.49 15.62 -10.01
N ASP A 102 -2.48 14.28 -10.02
CA ASP A 102 -1.36 13.50 -10.59
C ASP A 102 -1.14 13.75 -12.10
N SER A 103 -2.17 14.23 -12.83
CA SER A 103 -2.04 14.61 -14.25
C SER A 103 -1.31 15.95 -14.48
N VAL A 104 -1.27 16.83 -13.47
CA VAL A 104 -0.57 18.12 -13.56
C VAL A 104 0.80 18.09 -12.88
N SER A 105 0.96 17.28 -11.83
CA SER A 105 2.26 16.97 -11.22
C SER A 105 2.18 15.67 -10.44
N ALA A 106 3.14 14.77 -10.68
CA ALA A 106 3.26 13.53 -9.93
C ALA A 106 3.78 13.73 -8.49
N ASP A 107 4.37 14.89 -8.19
CA ASP A 107 4.92 15.20 -6.87
C ASP A 107 3.83 15.78 -5.95
N ARG A 108 3.08 14.89 -5.30
CA ARG A 108 2.03 15.28 -4.34
C ARG A 108 2.59 16.03 -3.13
N ALA A 109 3.83 15.78 -2.72
CA ALA A 109 4.43 16.44 -1.57
C ALA A 109 4.71 17.92 -1.88
N LEU A 110 5.28 18.17 -3.06
CA LEU A 110 5.49 19.52 -3.58
C LEU A 110 4.17 20.30 -3.67
N LEU A 111 3.14 19.70 -4.26
CA LEU A 111 1.81 20.33 -4.35
C LEU A 111 1.23 20.63 -2.97
N TYR A 112 1.32 19.67 -2.04
CA TYR A 112 0.76 19.81 -0.70
C TYR A 112 1.43 20.91 0.11
N ALA A 113 2.76 21.02 0.04
CA ALA A 113 3.52 22.07 0.71
C ALA A 113 3.20 23.48 0.18
N ASN A 114 2.69 23.59 -1.06
CA ASN A 114 2.44 24.85 -1.73
C ASN A 114 0.95 25.24 -1.81
N ILE A 115 0.06 24.56 -1.09
CA ILE A 115 -1.39 24.84 -1.11
C ILE A 115 -1.69 26.27 -0.68
N ASP A 116 -1.13 26.72 0.45
CA ASP A 116 -1.41 28.06 0.99
C ASP A 116 -0.99 29.14 0.00
N ARG A 117 0.21 29.00 -0.57
CA ARG A 117 0.76 29.89 -1.58
C ARG A 117 -0.10 29.96 -2.84
N ALA A 118 -0.55 28.81 -3.34
CA ALA A 118 -1.39 28.75 -4.53
C ALA A 118 -2.80 29.33 -4.30
N MET A 119 -3.37 29.11 -3.11
CA MET A 119 -4.64 29.70 -2.71
C MET A 119 -4.54 31.23 -2.59
N ASP A 120 -3.50 31.75 -1.92
CA ASP A 120 -3.27 33.20 -1.78
C ASP A 120 -3.08 33.87 -3.14
N TRP A 121 -2.35 33.20 -4.04
CA TRP A 121 -2.22 33.61 -5.43
C TRP A 121 -3.57 33.70 -6.13
N GLY A 122 -4.37 32.63 -6.06
CA GLY A 122 -5.68 32.57 -6.69
C GLY A 122 -6.61 33.69 -6.20
N GLN A 123 -6.65 33.93 -4.89
CA GLN A 123 -7.43 35.01 -4.30
C GLN A 123 -6.99 36.40 -4.79
N ARG A 124 -5.68 36.64 -4.91
CA ARG A 124 -5.15 37.91 -5.44
C ARG A 124 -5.59 38.12 -6.88
N LYS A 125 -5.41 37.11 -7.75
CA LYS A 125 -5.80 37.20 -9.17
C LYS A 125 -7.31 37.37 -9.35
N GLN A 126 -8.13 36.73 -8.53
CA GLN A 126 -9.59 36.92 -8.56
C GLN A 126 -9.97 38.35 -8.14
N ARG A 127 -9.38 38.88 -7.06
CA ARG A 127 -9.59 40.28 -6.66
C ARG A 127 -9.13 41.28 -7.72
N GLU A 128 -7.98 41.06 -8.35
CA GLU A 128 -7.48 41.88 -9.46
C GLU A 128 -8.46 41.92 -10.64
N ARG A 129 -9.10 40.79 -10.97
CA ARG A 129 -10.13 40.70 -12.03
C ARG A 129 -11.43 41.40 -11.64
N GLU A 130 -11.88 41.24 -10.39
CA GLU A 130 -13.09 41.90 -9.86
C GLU A 130 -12.93 43.43 -9.82
N VAL A 131 -11.75 43.92 -9.43
CA VAL A 131 -11.42 45.36 -9.42
C VAL A 131 -11.12 45.88 -10.83
N GLY A 132 -10.70 45.01 -11.75
CA GLY A 132 -10.19 45.30 -13.09
C GLY A 132 -11.19 45.80 -14.15
N GLN A 133 -12.46 46.05 -13.79
CA GLN A 133 -13.36 46.89 -14.62
C GLN A 133 -13.33 48.38 -14.23
N GLY A 134 -12.47 48.81 -13.28
CA GLY A 134 -12.57 50.14 -12.66
C GLY A 134 -11.34 51.06 -12.68
N GLY A 135 -10.26 50.82 -13.45
CA GLY A 135 -9.10 51.71 -13.31
C GLY A 135 -8.05 51.71 -14.41
N LEU A 136 -8.06 52.76 -15.23
CA LEU A 136 -7.01 53.18 -16.17
C LEU A 136 -5.68 53.59 -15.47
N PHE A 137 -5.57 53.39 -14.15
CA PHE A 137 -4.40 53.74 -13.32
C PHE A 137 -3.72 52.52 -12.65
N GLY A 138 -4.20 51.29 -12.87
CA GLY A 138 -3.63 50.08 -12.25
C GLY A 138 -2.32 49.59 -12.87
N ALA A 139 -1.86 50.17 -13.98
CA ALA A 139 -0.74 49.67 -14.77
C ALA A 139 0.66 49.90 -14.16
N THR A 140 0.77 50.37 -12.91
CA THR A 140 2.08 50.75 -12.32
C THR A 140 2.38 50.08 -10.97
N PHE A 141 1.55 49.16 -10.48
CA PHE A 141 1.87 48.37 -9.29
C PHE A 141 2.28 46.94 -9.65
N GLY A 142 3.59 46.78 -9.88
CA GLY A 142 4.29 45.53 -9.67
C GLY A 142 4.11 44.48 -10.76
N ALA A 143 4.88 44.61 -11.84
CA ALA A 143 5.46 43.44 -12.51
C ALA A 143 6.48 42.80 -11.56
N GLY A 144 6.00 42.27 -10.42
CA GLY A 144 6.76 41.38 -9.58
C GLY A 144 6.92 40.08 -10.34
N ASN A 145 8.14 39.54 -10.36
CA ASN A 145 8.51 38.33 -11.06
C ASN A 145 7.47 37.20 -10.82
N ASP A 146 6.57 36.99 -11.78
CA ASP A 146 5.38 36.10 -11.76
C ASP A 146 5.78 34.61 -11.89
N ASN A 147 6.92 34.28 -11.29
CA ASN A 147 7.41 32.93 -11.23
C ASN A 147 6.68 32.24 -10.07
N ASN A 148 5.61 31.50 -10.40
CA ASN A 148 4.94 30.52 -9.55
C ASN A 148 5.87 29.33 -9.22
N VAL A 149 7.09 29.64 -8.76
CA VAL A 149 8.07 28.67 -8.29
C VAL A 149 7.54 28.15 -6.97
N MET A 150 7.29 26.85 -6.94
CA MET A 150 6.92 26.11 -5.74
C MET A 150 8.15 25.95 -4.85
N ASP A 151 7.94 26.10 -3.56
CA ASP A 151 8.97 25.81 -2.56
C ASP A 151 9.19 24.29 -2.53
N PRO A 152 10.45 23.82 -2.59
CA PRO A 152 10.73 22.39 -2.63
C PRO A 152 10.26 21.70 -1.36
N ALA A 153 9.84 20.44 -1.49
CA ALA A 153 9.42 19.60 -0.38
C ALA A 153 10.03 18.22 -0.52
N ASP A 154 10.30 17.55 0.61
CA ASP A 154 10.74 16.17 0.59
C ASP A 154 9.62 15.27 0.03
N PRO A 155 9.93 14.37 -0.93
CA PRO A 155 8.95 13.46 -1.47
C PRO A 155 8.30 12.60 -0.38
N TRP A 156 6.99 12.41 -0.47
CA TRP A 156 6.30 11.50 0.43
C TRP A 156 6.84 10.08 0.28
N SER A 157 7.07 9.41 1.41
CA SER A 157 7.28 7.97 1.39
C SER A 157 6.05 7.26 0.80
N GLU A 158 6.26 6.11 0.17
CA GLU A 158 5.16 5.30 -0.38
C GLU A 158 4.09 5.01 0.68
N GLY A 159 4.50 4.71 1.91
CA GLY A 159 3.58 4.46 3.02
C GLY A 159 2.74 5.69 3.38
N LEU A 160 3.34 6.88 3.38
CA LEU A 160 2.61 8.13 3.62
C LEU A 160 1.60 8.41 2.49
N LYS A 161 2.01 8.21 1.23
CA LYS A 161 1.13 8.37 0.06
C LYS A 161 -0.08 7.42 0.14
N LEU A 162 0.15 6.14 0.40
CA LEU A 162 -0.91 5.14 0.53
C LEU A 162 -1.85 5.45 1.71
N ARG A 163 -1.31 5.92 2.83
CA ARG A 163 -2.13 6.35 3.98
C ARG A 163 -3.03 7.53 3.62
N HIS A 164 -2.54 8.50 2.86
CA HIS A 164 -3.35 9.62 2.38
C HIS A 164 -4.45 9.19 1.39
N GLU A 165 -4.18 8.18 0.55
CA GLU A 165 -5.22 7.58 -0.31
C GLU A 165 -6.29 6.90 0.54
N LYS A 166 -5.92 6.06 1.51
CA LYS A 166 -6.89 5.42 2.40
C LYS A 166 -7.69 6.44 3.23
N GLU A 167 -7.03 7.50 3.70
CA GLU A 167 -7.67 8.60 4.41
C GLU A 167 -8.78 9.26 3.56
N THR A 168 -8.50 9.54 2.28
CA THR A 168 -9.37 10.35 1.42
C THR A 168 -10.33 9.56 0.54
N LEU A 169 -9.92 8.38 0.07
CA LEU A 169 -10.69 7.49 -0.80
C LEU A 169 -11.30 6.31 -0.04
N GLY A 170 -10.66 5.88 1.05
CA GLY A 170 -11.11 4.73 1.86
C GLY A 170 -10.45 3.41 1.50
N PHE A 171 -9.65 3.38 0.43
CA PHE A 171 -8.93 2.21 -0.05
C PHE A 171 -7.64 2.68 -0.74
N TYR A 172 -6.73 1.73 -0.96
CA TYR A 172 -5.48 1.99 -1.67
C TYR A 172 -5.69 1.87 -3.18
N ILE A 173 -5.35 2.91 -3.96
CA ILE A 173 -5.56 2.94 -5.41
C ILE A 173 -4.26 2.81 -6.20
N THR A 174 -3.17 3.42 -5.75
CA THR A 174 -1.89 3.37 -6.47
C THR A 174 -1.01 2.16 -6.13
N GLY A 175 -1.35 1.44 -5.07
CA GLY A 175 -0.59 0.28 -4.61
C GLY A 175 -1.27 -0.39 -3.42
N HIS A 176 -0.56 -1.30 -2.75
CA HIS A 176 -1.04 -1.93 -1.52
C HIS A 176 0.15 -2.03 -0.54
N PRO A 177 0.02 -1.65 0.74
CA PRO A 177 1.15 -1.68 1.67
C PRO A 177 1.82 -3.06 1.83
N LEU A 178 1.06 -4.14 1.61
CA LEU A 178 1.59 -5.51 1.60
C LEU A 178 2.58 -5.77 0.47
N ARG A 179 2.62 -4.93 -0.59
CA ARG A 179 3.49 -5.09 -1.78
C ARG A 179 4.96 -5.19 -1.42
N LYS A 180 5.39 -4.49 -0.37
CA LYS A 180 6.76 -4.56 0.17
C LYS A 180 7.16 -5.95 0.64
N TYR A 181 6.17 -6.80 0.90
CA TYR A 181 6.31 -8.15 1.41
C TYR A 181 5.74 -9.21 0.46
N ALA A 182 5.55 -8.87 -0.83
CA ALA A 182 4.95 -9.77 -1.80
C ALA A 182 5.73 -11.10 -1.90
N ASP A 183 7.05 -11.05 -1.78
CA ASP A 183 7.91 -12.23 -1.82
C ASP A 183 7.71 -13.12 -0.60
N GLU A 184 7.64 -12.55 0.61
CA GLU A 184 7.32 -13.29 1.84
C GLU A 184 5.93 -13.92 1.76
N VAL A 185 4.91 -13.15 1.39
CA VAL A 185 3.54 -13.65 1.29
C VAL A 185 3.44 -14.77 0.25
N LYS A 186 4.13 -14.64 -0.88
CA LYS A 186 4.15 -15.66 -1.93
C LYS A 186 4.95 -16.91 -1.55
N THR A 187 6.07 -16.75 -0.84
CA THR A 187 6.97 -17.86 -0.50
C THR A 187 6.39 -18.70 0.63
N TYR A 188 5.81 -18.07 1.65
CA TYR A 188 5.34 -18.76 2.86
C TYR A 188 3.83 -18.95 2.89
N GLY A 189 3.07 -18.21 2.09
CA GLY A 189 1.63 -18.32 1.97
C GLY A 189 1.19 -19.41 1.00
N ASN A 190 -0.03 -19.92 1.21
CA ASN A 190 -0.62 -20.96 0.35
C ASN A 190 -2.06 -20.63 -0.10
N ALA A 191 -2.56 -19.44 0.25
CA ALA A 191 -3.87 -18.94 -0.16
C ALA A 191 -3.91 -17.41 -0.14
N THR A 192 -4.86 -16.86 -0.89
CA THR A 192 -5.35 -15.48 -0.86
C THR A 192 -6.80 -15.49 -0.40
N THR A 193 -7.37 -14.36 0.00
CA THR A 193 -8.77 -14.30 0.45
C THR A 193 -9.75 -14.73 -0.64
N GLY A 194 -9.46 -14.44 -1.91
CA GLY A 194 -10.32 -14.81 -3.04
C GLY A 194 -10.40 -16.32 -3.30
N LEU A 195 -9.40 -17.09 -2.86
CA LEU A 195 -9.36 -18.54 -3.05
C LEU A 195 -9.84 -19.33 -1.82
N LEU A 196 -10.19 -18.67 -0.71
CA LEU A 196 -10.57 -19.37 0.53
C LEU A 196 -11.87 -20.15 0.40
N ALA A 197 -12.86 -19.60 -0.28
CA ALA A 197 -14.17 -20.24 -0.44
C ALA A 197 -14.09 -21.57 -1.20
N GLU A 198 -13.08 -21.74 -2.07
CA GLU A 198 -12.85 -22.96 -2.85
C GLU A 198 -12.15 -24.07 -2.04
N LYS A 199 -11.62 -23.76 -0.86
CA LYS A 199 -10.90 -24.70 0.00
C LYS A 199 -11.88 -25.36 1.00
N PRO A 200 -11.65 -26.63 1.35
CA PRO A 200 -12.48 -27.32 2.34
C PRO A 200 -12.26 -26.74 3.75
N SER A 201 -13.32 -26.78 4.59
CA SER A 201 -13.18 -26.48 6.02
C SER A 201 -12.16 -27.43 6.67
N GLY A 202 -11.35 -26.91 7.59
CA GLY A 202 -10.22 -27.59 8.22
C GLY A 202 -8.90 -27.55 7.42
N PHE A 203 -8.89 -26.93 6.23
CA PHE A 203 -7.66 -26.72 5.45
C PHE A 203 -6.64 -25.87 6.21
N ASP A 204 -5.36 -26.25 6.18
CA ASP A 204 -4.28 -25.45 6.74
C ASP A 204 -3.99 -24.26 5.83
N VAL A 205 -4.30 -23.06 6.32
CA VAL A 205 -4.14 -21.82 5.58
C VAL A 205 -2.98 -21.00 6.14
N SER A 206 -2.18 -20.44 5.25
CA SER A 206 -1.12 -19.47 5.53
C SER A 206 -1.33 -18.28 4.60
N ILE A 207 -1.63 -17.11 5.17
CA ILE A 207 -2.00 -15.91 4.41
C ILE A 207 -1.36 -14.68 5.04
N GLY A 208 -0.87 -13.77 4.18
CA GLY A 208 -0.37 -12.46 4.59
C GLY A 208 -1.37 -11.37 4.22
N GLY A 209 -1.53 -10.38 5.09
CA GLY A 209 -2.47 -9.29 4.89
C GLY A 209 -2.21 -8.10 5.83
N LEU A 210 -3.02 -7.06 5.68
CA LEU A 210 -3.06 -5.91 6.56
C LEU A 210 -4.22 -6.03 7.54
N VAL A 211 -4.01 -5.64 8.80
CA VAL A 211 -5.10 -5.51 9.76
C VAL A 211 -6.00 -4.34 9.37
N SER A 212 -7.12 -4.62 8.72
CA SER A 212 -8.10 -3.59 8.35
C SER A 212 -8.88 -3.10 9.58
N ALA A 213 -9.22 -4.01 10.49
CA ALA A 213 -9.82 -3.70 11.77
C ALA A 213 -9.48 -4.77 12.83
N LEU A 214 -9.47 -4.37 14.10
CA LEU A 214 -9.33 -5.26 15.25
C LEU A 214 -10.49 -5.03 16.23
N ARG A 215 -11.20 -6.09 16.58
CA ARG A 215 -12.18 -6.10 17.67
C ARG A 215 -11.73 -7.06 18.76
N THR A 216 -11.63 -6.55 19.99
CA THR A 216 -11.35 -7.39 21.16
C THR A 216 -12.64 -7.86 21.81
N MET A 217 -12.69 -9.13 22.18
CA MET A 217 -13.83 -9.75 22.86
C MET A 217 -13.35 -10.56 24.07
N ARG A 218 -14.27 -10.91 24.96
CA ARG A 218 -14.00 -11.84 26.05
C ARG A 218 -14.73 -13.16 25.82
N THR A 219 -14.07 -14.27 26.10
CA THR A 219 -14.71 -15.59 26.13
C THR A 219 -15.71 -15.67 27.28
N LYS A 220 -16.52 -16.74 27.32
CA LYS A 220 -17.41 -17.02 28.46
C LYS A 220 -16.66 -17.16 29.79
N LYS A 221 -15.35 -17.49 29.76
CA LYS A 221 -14.46 -17.58 30.92
C LYS A 221 -13.81 -16.24 31.28
N GLY A 222 -14.08 -15.18 30.52
CA GLY A 222 -13.55 -13.83 30.77
C GLY A 222 -12.19 -13.54 30.11
N GLU A 223 -11.61 -14.49 29.38
CA GLU A 223 -10.31 -14.35 28.72
C GLU A 223 -10.40 -13.51 27.45
N LEU A 224 -9.41 -12.67 27.16
CA LEU A 224 -9.41 -11.81 25.99
C LEU A 224 -9.09 -12.60 24.72
N MET A 225 -9.83 -12.35 23.64
CA MET A 225 -9.60 -12.87 22.30
C MET A 225 -9.75 -11.76 21.26
N GLY A 226 -9.17 -11.96 20.08
CA GLY A 226 -9.20 -10.98 18.99
C GLY A 226 -9.99 -11.48 17.79
N VAL A 227 -10.77 -10.60 17.17
CA VAL A 227 -11.33 -10.77 15.83
C VAL A 227 -10.66 -9.72 14.95
N VAL A 228 -9.84 -10.17 14.00
CA VAL A 228 -9.12 -9.31 13.06
C VAL A 228 -9.80 -9.42 11.70
N LEU A 229 -10.06 -8.29 11.05
CA LEU A 229 -10.36 -8.27 9.62
C LEU A 229 -9.03 -8.12 8.87
N LEU A 230 -8.62 -9.17 8.17
CA LEU A 230 -7.38 -9.24 7.43
C LEU A 230 -7.66 -8.94 5.95
N GLU A 231 -6.99 -7.93 5.41
CA GLU A 231 -7.12 -7.46 4.02
C GLU A 231 -5.88 -7.85 3.22
N ASP A 232 -6.06 -8.56 2.09
CA ASP A 232 -5.01 -8.81 1.11
C ASP A 232 -5.31 -8.12 -0.24
N TRP A 233 -4.71 -8.60 -1.34
CA TRP A 233 -4.89 -8.03 -2.68
C TRP A 233 -6.28 -8.29 -3.28
N GLU A 234 -6.95 -9.35 -2.83
CA GLU A 234 -8.18 -9.88 -3.43
C GLU A 234 -9.39 -9.57 -2.56
N GLY A 235 -9.23 -9.39 -1.25
CA GLY A 235 -10.37 -9.10 -0.39
C GLY A 235 -10.05 -9.07 1.10
N ILE A 236 -11.09 -9.34 1.90
CA ILE A 236 -11.04 -9.27 3.37
C ILE A 236 -11.58 -10.57 3.95
N VAL A 237 -10.89 -11.12 4.95
CA VAL A 237 -11.31 -12.30 5.70
C VAL A 237 -11.31 -12.04 7.21
N GLU A 238 -12.27 -12.62 7.93
CA GLU A 238 -12.28 -12.60 9.38
C GLU A 238 -11.31 -13.66 9.94
N VAL A 239 -10.40 -13.23 10.81
CA VAL A 239 -9.43 -14.06 11.51
C VAL A 239 -9.75 -14.05 13.00
N LEU A 240 -10.09 -15.22 13.55
CA LEU A 240 -10.34 -15.43 14.96
C LEU A 240 -9.06 -15.85 15.67
N ILE A 241 -8.65 -15.08 16.68
CA ILE A 241 -7.44 -15.31 17.46
C ILE A 241 -7.85 -15.64 18.90
N PHE A 242 -7.72 -16.92 19.28
CA PHE A 242 -8.05 -17.41 20.61
C PHE A 242 -7.11 -16.86 21.69
N PRO A 243 -7.50 -16.87 22.98
CA PRO A 243 -6.77 -16.17 24.05
C PRO A 243 -5.27 -16.48 24.14
N ASP A 244 -4.88 -17.75 24.04
CA ASP A 244 -3.48 -18.15 24.15
C ASP A 244 -2.61 -17.56 23.03
N THR A 245 -3.13 -17.50 21.81
CA THR A 245 -2.44 -16.88 20.66
C THR A 245 -2.53 -15.35 20.78
N TYR A 246 -3.69 -14.81 21.14
CA TYR A 246 -3.93 -13.37 21.24
C TYR A 246 -2.99 -12.70 22.25
N ALA A 247 -2.83 -13.30 23.44
CA ALA A 247 -1.94 -12.79 24.48
C ALA A 247 -0.49 -12.62 24.01
N LYS A 248 -0.03 -13.47 23.08
CA LYS A 248 1.34 -13.44 22.53
C LYS A 248 1.51 -12.38 21.44
N VAL A 249 0.45 -12.08 20.68
CA VAL A 249 0.55 -11.31 19.43
C VAL A 249 -0.15 -9.95 19.47
N GLN A 250 -0.94 -9.65 20.51
CA GLN A 250 -1.75 -8.42 20.62
C GLN A 250 -0.97 -7.12 20.32
N LYS A 251 0.33 -7.07 20.66
CA LYS A 251 1.22 -5.92 20.41
C LYS A 251 1.55 -5.66 18.93
N PHE A 252 1.14 -6.55 18.03
CA PHE A 252 1.42 -6.47 16.59
C PHE A 252 0.13 -6.35 15.75
N LEU A 253 -1.03 -6.18 16.39
CA LEU A 253 -2.35 -6.21 15.73
C LEU A 253 -2.95 -4.81 15.53
N ASP A 254 -2.12 -3.77 15.40
CA ASP A 254 -2.59 -2.42 15.14
C ASP A 254 -3.21 -2.30 13.73
N THR A 255 -4.14 -1.35 13.55
CA THR A 255 -4.70 -1.05 12.22
C THR A 255 -3.59 -0.71 11.22
N ASP A 256 -3.73 -1.24 10.00
CA ASP A 256 -2.76 -1.21 8.91
C ASP A 256 -1.43 -1.95 9.17
N ALA A 257 -1.31 -2.69 10.28
CA ALA A 257 -0.14 -3.53 10.51
C ALA A 257 -0.12 -4.73 9.54
N PRO A 258 1.01 -4.99 8.86
CA PRO A 258 1.16 -6.17 8.02
C PRO A 258 1.43 -7.41 8.89
N ILE A 259 0.50 -8.35 8.86
CA ILE A 259 0.59 -9.61 9.61
C ILE A 259 0.47 -10.83 8.69
N PHE A 260 1.11 -11.90 9.12
CA PHE A 260 1.05 -13.20 8.49
C PHE A 260 0.39 -14.18 9.45
N VAL A 261 -0.67 -14.83 8.99
CA VAL A 261 -1.52 -15.70 9.77
C VAL A 261 -1.37 -17.12 9.28
N ARG A 262 -1.11 -18.05 10.21
CA ARG A 262 -1.32 -19.48 10.00
C ARG A 262 -2.51 -19.93 10.82
N GLY A 263 -3.31 -20.82 10.25
CA GLY A 263 -4.48 -21.32 10.94
C GLY A 263 -5.24 -22.37 10.17
N LYS A 264 -6.43 -22.67 10.68
CA LYS A 264 -7.40 -23.55 10.05
C LYS A 264 -8.50 -22.71 9.41
N LEU A 265 -8.80 -23.01 8.15
CA LEU A 265 -9.98 -22.46 7.51
C LEU A 265 -11.22 -23.05 8.18
N ASP A 266 -12.15 -22.19 8.57
CA ASP A 266 -13.49 -22.52 9.02
C ASP A 266 -14.47 -21.96 7.99
N ASN A 267 -14.89 -22.83 7.07
CA ASN A 267 -15.78 -22.47 5.98
C ASN A 267 -17.19 -22.94 6.35
N ASP A 268 -18.11 -21.98 6.51
CA ASP A 268 -19.53 -22.22 6.77
C ASP A 268 -20.38 -21.76 5.56
N GLU A 269 -21.67 -22.08 5.51
CA GLU A 269 -22.57 -21.75 4.38
C GLU A 269 -22.64 -20.24 4.07
N SER A 270 -22.27 -19.38 5.03
CA SER A 270 -22.41 -17.92 4.93
C SER A 270 -21.10 -17.14 4.72
N ALA A 271 -19.96 -17.66 5.19
CA ALA A 271 -18.67 -16.96 5.11
C ALA A 271 -17.49 -17.90 5.43
N SER A 272 -16.34 -17.61 4.83
CA SER A 272 -15.05 -18.19 5.21
C SER A 272 -14.40 -17.39 6.34
N LYS A 273 -13.90 -18.09 7.36
CA LYS A 273 -13.16 -17.51 8.49
C LYS A 273 -11.87 -18.29 8.74
N ILE A 274 -10.89 -17.66 9.38
CA ILE A 274 -9.63 -18.33 9.74
C ILE A 274 -9.52 -18.42 11.26
N LEU A 275 -9.38 -19.64 11.78
CA LEU A 275 -9.03 -19.90 13.17
C LEU A 275 -7.51 -19.86 13.30
N ALA A 276 -6.95 -18.75 13.77
CA ALA A 276 -5.51 -18.55 13.83
C ALA A 276 -4.85 -19.46 14.85
N THR A 277 -3.85 -20.23 14.42
CA THR A 277 -2.93 -20.94 15.30
C THR A 277 -1.75 -20.04 15.66
N ASP A 278 -1.21 -19.33 14.66
CA ASP A 278 -0.04 -18.47 14.79
C ASP A 278 -0.23 -17.18 14.01
N VAL A 279 0.29 -16.08 14.56
CA VAL A 279 0.32 -14.78 13.90
C VAL A 279 1.71 -14.17 14.08
N PHE A 280 2.28 -13.69 12.97
CA PHE A 280 3.60 -13.09 12.93
C PHE A 280 3.55 -11.72 12.27
N PRO A 281 4.39 -10.75 12.68
CA PRO A 281 4.68 -9.60 11.83
C PRO A 281 5.23 -10.10 10.49
N VAL A 282 4.72 -9.61 9.36
CA VAL A 282 5.14 -10.11 8.03
C VAL A 282 6.64 -9.97 7.83
N GLU A 283 7.24 -8.88 8.31
CA GLU A 283 8.67 -8.60 8.23
C GLU A 283 9.56 -9.69 8.87
N ARG A 284 9.01 -10.48 9.82
CA ARG A 284 9.73 -11.55 10.52
C ARG A 284 9.41 -12.95 10.00
N VAL A 285 8.46 -13.09 9.08
CA VAL A 285 8.04 -14.39 8.54
C VAL A 285 9.23 -15.16 8.00
N ARG A 286 10.11 -14.49 7.26
CA ARG A 286 11.33 -15.07 6.70
C ARG A 286 12.25 -15.65 7.76
N GLU A 287 12.50 -14.90 8.83
CA GLU A 287 13.33 -15.32 9.96
C GLU A 287 12.72 -16.52 10.70
N ILE A 288 11.40 -16.49 10.92
CA ILE A 288 10.72 -17.44 11.81
C ILE A 288 10.39 -18.76 11.09
N LEU A 289 10.00 -18.69 9.81
CA LEU A 289 9.45 -19.83 9.09
C LEU A 289 10.47 -20.56 8.22
N SER A 290 11.58 -19.92 7.84
CA SER A 290 12.66 -20.60 7.13
C SER A 290 13.35 -21.61 8.03
N ARG A 291 13.39 -22.86 7.59
CA ARG A 291 14.13 -23.93 8.27
C ARG A 291 15.45 -24.22 7.60
N THR A 292 15.53 -23.98 6.29
CA THR A 292 16.73 -24.22 5.50
C THR A 292 17.04 -23.03 4.61
N VAL A 293 18.32 -22.71 4.49
CA VAL A 293 18.88 -21.66 3.66
C VAL A 293 19.88 -22.28 2.72
N THR A 294 19.53 -22.33 1.45
CA THR A 294 20.41 -22.85 0.40
C THR A 294 21.12 -21.69 -0.28
N ILE A 295 22.45 -21.70 -0.25
CA ILE A 295 23.31 -20.71 -0.90
C ILE A 295 23.95 -21.40 -2.11
N ARG A 296 23.53 -20.99 -3.30
CA ARG A 296 24.08 -21.47 -4.56
C ARG A 296 25.35 -20.72 -4.91
N ILE A 297 26.42 -21.46 -5.21
CA ILE A 297 27.72 -20.91 -5.56
C ILE A 297 28.15 -21.55 -6.87
N ASP A 298 28.33 -20.74 -7.91
CA ASP A 298 28.96 -21.20 -9.15
C ASP A 298 30.46 -21.32 -8.92
N ALA A 299 30.96 -22.55 -8.89
CA ALA A 299 32.35 -22.85 -8.56
C ALA A 299 33.35 -22.33 -9.60
N THR A 300 32.91 -21.90 -10.79
CA THR A 300 33.80 -21.35 -11.82
C THR A 300 33.92 -19.83 -11.76
N SER A 301 32.91 -19.13 -11.24
CA SER A 301 32.86 -17.67 -11.18
C SER A 301 32.99 -17.10 -9.76
N ALA A 302 32.78 -17.92 -8.73
CA ALA A 302 32.89 -17.50 -7.35
C ALA A 302 34.32 -17.07 -6.97
N PRO A 303 34.48 -16.04 -6.13
CA PRO A 303 35.78 -15.66 -5.58
C PRO A 303 36.45 -16.80 -4.81
N ALA A 304 37.78 -16.92 -4.91
CA ALA A 304 38.54 -17.96 -4.19
C ALA A 304 38.40 -17.85 -2.66
N ASP A 305 38.14 -16.64 -2.15
CA ASP A 305 37.95 -16.30 -0.73
C ASP A 305 36.47 -16.31 -0.30
N VAL A 306 35.55 -16.86 -1.11
CA VAL A 306 34.10 -16.83 -0.83
C VAL A 306 33.77 -17.39 0.56
N ALA A 307 34.41 -18.49 0.98
CA ALA A 307 34.17 -19.08 2.28
C ALA A 307 34.60 -18.15 3.44
N GLU A 308 35.77 -17.51 3.31
CA GLU A 308 36.31 -16.57 4.29
C GLU A 308 35.44 -15.31 4.41
N ARG A 309 34.80 -14.91 3.30
CA ARG A 309 33.88 -13.76 3.26
C ARG A 309 32.50 -14.08 3.82
N LEU A 310 32.01 -15.31 3.67
CA LEU A 310 30.70 -15.73 4.18
C LEU A 310 30.72 -16.03 5.68
N GLN A 311 31.84 -16.55 6.20
CA GLN A 311 31.99 -16.91 7.61
C GLN A 311 31.60 -15.79 8.60
N PRO A 312 32.10 -14.54 8.50
CA PRO A 312 31.73 -13.48 9.44
C PRO A 312 30.23 -13.13 9.38
N ILE A 313 29.61 -13.19 8.20
CA ILE A 313 28.16 -12.92 8.05
C ILE A 313 27.35 -14.00 8.76
N MET A 314 27.74 -15.26 8.61
CA MET A 314 27.09 -16.38 9.30
C MET A 314 27.31 -16.31 10.82
N ASP A 315 28.47 -15.80 11.25
CA ASP A 315 28.83 -15.59 12.66
C ASP A 315 28.05 -14.47 13.33
N GLU A 316 27.80 -13.39 12.60
CA GLU A 316 26.98 -12.28 13.05
C GLU A 316 25.48 -12.63 13.08
N LYS A 317 24.98 -13.30 12.04
CA LYS A 317 23.56 -13.57 11.84
C LYS A 317 23.12 -14.93 12.37
N ARG A 318 23.42 -15.24 13.64
CA ARG A 318 22.98 -16.50 14.26
C ARG A 318 21.46 -16.64 14.33
N GLY A 319 20.95 -17.86 14.15
CA GLY A 319 19.52 -18.12 14.18
C GLY A 319 19.16 -19.61 14.22
N SER A 320 18.02 -19.97 13.62
CA SER A 320 17.46 -21.34 13.73
C SER A 320 17.48 -22.13 12.43
N ALA A 321 17.78 -21.49 11.29
CA ALA A 321 17.76 -22.13 9.98
C ALA A 321 19.09 -22.83 9.68
N GLU A 322 19.00 -24.04 9.13
CA GLU A 322 20.16 -24.81 8.66
C GLU A 322 20.67 -24.26 7.34
N VAL A 323 21.98 -24.34 7.11
CA VAL A 323 22.59 -23.84 5.88
C VAL A 323 22.97 -25.01 4.98
N ILE A 324 22.73 -24.86 3.68
CA ILE A 324 23.18 -25.79 2.65
C ILE A 324 23.91 -24.96 1.59
N PHE A 325 25.12 -25.36 1.24
CA PHE A 325 25.83 -24.80 0.09
C PHE A 325 25.60 -25.69 -1.12
N GLU A 326 25.08 -25.12 -2.20
CA GLU A 326 24.89 -25.77 -3.49
C GLU A 326 26.00 -25.32 -4.43
N LEU A 327 27.07 -26.11 -4.53
CA LEU A 327 28.21 -25.83 -5.39
C LEU A 327 27.93 -26.35 -6.80
N GLU A 328 27.69 -25.45 -7.73
CA GLU A 328 27.45 -25.79 -9.14
C GLU A 328 28.78 -25.81 -9.91
N PHE A 329 29.04 -26.93 -10.59
CA PHE A 329 30.12 -27.05 -11.58
C PHE A 329 29.47 -27.17 -12.97
N PRO A 330 29.34 -26.07 -13.72
CA PRO A 330 28.59 -26.03 -14.98
C PRO A 330 28.97 -27.15 -15.94
N GLY A 331 27.97 -27.86 -16.45
CA GLY A 331 28.16 -28.99 -17.38
C GLY A 331 28.77 -30.26 -16.78
N ARG A 332 28.96 -30.31 -15.45
CA ARG A 332 29.52 -31.47 -14.74
C ARG A 332 28.56 -32.03 -13.70
N PHE A 333 28.46 -31.38 -12.53
CA PHE A 333 27.66 -31.85 -11.41
C PHE A 333 27.35 -30.70 -10.43
N THR A 334 26.43 -30.96 -9.52
CA THR A 334 26.14 -30.09 -8.37
C THR A 334 26.47 -30.85 -7.09
N ALA A 335 27.24 -30.23 -6.19
CA ALA A 335 27.56 -30.79 -4.88
C ALA A 335 26.81 -30.04 -3.78
N LEU A 336 26.14 -30.78 -2.90
CA LEU A 336 25.50 -30.22 -1.71
C LEU A 336 26.42 -30.39 -0.50
N VAL A 337 26.86 -29.28 0.07
CA VAL A 337 27.72 -29.25 1.25
C VAL A 337 26.92 -28.70 2.42
N ARG A 338 26.87 -29.46 3.51
CA ARG A 338 26.28 -29.01 4.77
C ARG A 338 27.41 -28.65 5.74
N PRO A 339 27.41 -27.45 6.33
CA PRO A 339 28.31 -27.14 7.42
C PRO A 339 27.94 -27.98 8.65
N ASN A 340 28.73 -27.84 9.72
CA ASN A 340 28.42 -28.45 10.99
C ASN A 340 27.01 -28.03 11.47
N SER A 341 26.24 -28.95 12.07
CA SER A 341 24.85 -28.74 12.49
C SER A 341 24.66 -27.62 13.53
N TYR A 342 25.74 -27.19 14.19
CA TYR A 342 25.74 -26.01 15.06
C TYR A 342 25.71 -24.68 14.30
N VAL A 343 26.04 -24.68 13.00
CA VAL A 343 26.01 -23.50 12.15
C VAL A 343 24.58 -23.27 11.70
N LYS A 344 23.86 -22.44 12.46
CA LYS A 344 22.50 -22.01 12.16
C LYS A 344 22.41 -20.51 12.08
N ILE A 345 21.65 -20.01 11.11
CA ILE A 345 21.56 -18.59 10.81
C ILE A 345 20.12 -18.08 10.85
N SER A 346 19.99 -16.77 10.99
CA SER A 346 18.73 -16.04 10.82
C SER A 346 18.73 -15.47 9.40
N PRO A 347 17.87 -15.97 8.49
CA PRO A 347 17.85 -15.49 7.10
C PRO A 347 17.05 -14.20 7.00
N ASP A 348 17.43 -13.17 7.77
CA ASP A 348 16.86 -11.85 7.60
C ASP A 348 17.26 -11.24 6.25
N ARG A 349 16.65 -10.11 5.90
CA ARG A 349 16.90 -9.45 4.62
C ARG A 349 18.37 -9.04 4.45
N GLU A 350 18.99 -8.57 5.52
CA GLU A 350 20.39 -8.11 5.50
C GLU A 350 21.37 -9.27 5.28
N PHE A 351 21.09 -10.44 5.86
CA PHE A 351 21.83 -11.67 5.60
C PHE A 351 21.79 -12.02 4.12
N VAL A 352 20.58 -12.09 3.53
CA VAL A 352 20.40 -12.43 2.11
C VAL A 352 21.13 -11.43 1.21
N GLU A 353 20.92 -10.13 1.42
CA GLU A 353 21.57 -9.08 0.62
C GLU A 353 23.11 -9.13 0.74
N SER A 354 23.64 -9.48 1.91
CA SER A 354 25.09 -9.59 2.13
C SER A 354 25.69 -10.82 1.47
N VAL A 355 25.00 -11.96 1.53
CA VAL A 355 25.42 -13.19 0.83
C VAL A 355 25.37 -12.98 -0.68
N GLU A 356 24.30 -12.40 -1.22
CA GLU A 356 24.15 -12.17 -2.66
C GLU A 356 25.15 -11.15 -3.21
N ARG A 357 25.61 -10.19 -2.38
CA ARG A 357 26.70 -9.28 -2.75
C ARG A 357 28.02 -10.01 -2.98
N ILE A 358 28.22 -11.18 -2.34
CA ILE A 358 29.42 -12.00 -2.47
C ILE A 358 29.24 -13.05 -3.57
N CYS A 359 28.14 -13.79 -3.56
CA CYS A 359 27.92 -14.96 -4.41
C CYS A 359 27.23 -14.63 -5.74
N GLY A 360 26.63 -13.44 -5.87
CA GLY A 360 25.76 -13.06 -6.99
C GLY A 360 24.29 -12.99 -6.58
N ARG A 361 23.49 -12.26 -7.36
CA ARG A 361 22.04 -12.11 -7.14
C ARG A 361 21.30 -13.44 -7.31
N ASP A 362 20.19 -13.59 -6.60
CA ASP A 362 19.29 -14.74 -6.66
C ASP A 362 19.97 -16.08 -6.31
N THR A 363 21.06 -16.03 -5.54
CA THR A 363 21.81 -17.21 -5.11
C THR A 363 21.27 -17.84 -3.83
N VAL A 364 20.43 -17.12 -3.08
CA VAL A 364 19.88 -17.60 -1.82
C VAL A 364 18.45 -18.09 -2.00
N ARG A 365 18.18 -19.32 -1.58
CA ARG A 365 16.83 -19.91 -1.53
C ARG A 365 16.45 -20.26 -0.10
N LEU A 366 15.22 -19.93 0.28
CA LEU A 366 14.68 -20.15 1.62
C LEU A 366 13.53 -21.17 1.55
N SER A 367 13.49 -22.08 2.52
CA SER A 367 12.44 -23.13 2.61
C SER A 367 12.11 -23.52 4.04
#